data_AF-A0A1W1CDE1-F1
#
_entry.id   AF-A0A1W1CDE1-F1
#
_cell.length_a   1.000
_cell.length_b   1.000
_cell.length_c   1.000
_cell.angle_alpha   90.00
_cell.angle_beta   90.00
_cell.angle_gamma   90.00
#
_symmetry.space_group_name_H-M   'P 1'
#
loop_
_entity.id
_entity.type
_entity.pdbx_description
1 polymer ?
#
loop_
_entity_poly.entity_id
_entity_poly.type
_entity_poly.pdbx_seq_one_letter_code
_entity_poly.pdbx_strand_id
1 'polypeptide(L)'
;MRLKIAEHNTIEELEKEIKSRQPDRYRLRLQAILLAKQGMSNKEVQKALLISRHAFYTWIHKYNDGGLERLKEYNRGRKEGNPKYDAKIFAEVFEKLDAMDEYWSIPKMQKLVEEKHGIKVPYETMRMRVKRAGYSYKSNRPSPYKGDKELQAEFKKKQL
;
A
#
# COMPACT_ATOMS: atom_id res chain seq x y z
N MET A 1 -23.03 10.26 29.58
CA MET A 1 -24.02 9.33 29.01
C MET A 1 -23.29 8.06 28.60
N ARG A 2 -23.70 6.89 29.11
CA ARG A 2 -23.16 5.59 28.68
C ARG A 2 -23.73 5.30 27.30
N LEU A 3 -22.89 4.89 26.35
CA LEU A 3 -23.37 4.50 25.03
C LEU A 3 -23.82 3.04 25.09
N LYS A 4 -24.98 2.71 24.52
CA LYS A 4 -25.44 1.33 24.41
C LYS A 4 -24.55 0.59 23.42
N ILE A 5 -24.08 -0.59 23.80
CA ILE A 5 -23.27 -1.48 22.95
C ILE A 5 -24.18 -2.59 22.44
N ALA A 6 -24.08 -2.93 21.16
CA ALA A 6 -24.83 -4.02 20.57
C ALA A 6 -24.31 -5.40 21.02
N GLU A 7 -25.20 -6.40 21.07
CA GLU A 7 -24.85 -7.77 21.46
C GLU A 7 -24.38 -8.60 20.27
N HIS A 8 -23.32 -8.17 19.60
CA HIS A 8 -22.73 -8.92 18.47
C HIS A 8 -21.84 -10.09 18.92
N ASN A 9 -21.19 -9.97 20.09
CA ASN A 9 -20.27 -10.97 20.63
C ASN A 9 -20.34 -11.03 22.15
N THR A 10 -20.08 -12.20 22.72
CA THR A 10 -19.95 -12.36 24.16
C THR A 10 -18.64 -11.76 24.68
N ILE A 11 -18.54 -11.54 26.00
CA ILE A 11 -17.29 -11.08 26.65
C ILE A 11 -16.17 -12.10 26.41
N GLU A 12 -16.47 -13.39 26.52
CA GLU A 12 -15.51 -14.49 26.32
C GLU A 12 -14.96 -14.53 24.89
N GLU A 13 -15.81 -14.32 23.89
CA GLU A 13 -15.39 -14.23 22.48
C GLU A 13 -14.42 -13.06 22.25
N LEU A 14 -14.72 -11.89 22.82
CA LEU A 14 -13.85 -10.72 22.72
C LEU A 14 -12.50 -10.96 23.40
N GLU A 15 -12.50 -11.58 24.58
CA GLU A 15 -11.26 -11.93 25.29
C GLU A 15 -10.40 -12.92 24.50
N LYS A 16 -11.02 -13.95 23.93
CA LYS A 16 -10.33 -14.96 23.10
C LYS A 16 -9.70 -14.31 21.88
N GLU A 17 -10.44 -13.46 21.16
CA GLU A 17 -9.91 -12.73 20.01
C GLU A 17 -8.73 -11.83 20.42
N ILE A 18 -8.85 -11.06 21.51
CA ILE A 18 -7.76 -10.19 22.00
C ILE A 18 -6.51 -10.99 22.33
N LYS A 19 -6.64 -12.13 23.00
CA LYS A 19 -5.52 -13.01 23.40
C LYS A 19 -4.80 -13.61 22.20
N SER A 20 -5.54 -13.94 21.13
CA SER A 20 -4.97 -14.54 19.92
C SER A 20 -4.13 -13.58 19.05
N ARG A 21 -4.23 -12.26 19.30
CA ARG A 21 -3.65 -11.24 18.41
C ARG A 21 -2.43 -10.54 19.00
N GLN A 22 -1.49 -10.21 18.12
CA GLN A 22 -0.39 -9.30 18.43
C GLN A 22 -0.90 -7.87 18.72
N PRO A 23 -0.12 -7.04 19.45
CA PRO A 23 -0.47 -5.64 19.69
C PRO A 23 -0.61 -4.85 18.37
N ASP A 24 -1.85 -4.63 17.95
CA ASP A 24 -2.19 -3.82 16.78
C ASP A 24 -3.36 -2.87 17.09
N ARG A 25 -3.71 -2.01 16.12
CA ARG A 25 -4.82 -1.06 16.30
C ARG A 25 -6.18 -1.74 16.41
N TYR A 26 -6.34 -2.95 15.89
CA TYR A 26 -7.60 -3.67 15.98
C TYR A 26 -7.77 -4.28 17.37
N ARG A 27 -6.72 -4.84 17.97
CA ARG A 27 -6.68 -5.27 19.36
C ARG A 27 -7.02 -4.14 20.32
N LEU A 28 -6.50 -2.92 20.10
CA LEU A 28 -6.85 -1.75 20.91
C LEU A 28 -8.35 -1.40 20.80
N ARG A 29 -8.94 -1.52 19.61
CA ARG A 29 -10.39 -1.33 19.40
C ARG A 29 -11.20 -2.37 20.18
N LEU A 30 -10.81 -3.64 20.10
CA LEU A 30 -11.46 -4.74 20.82
C LEU A 30 -11.42 -4.52 22.33
N GLN A 31 -10.26 -4.11 22.87
CA GLN A 31 -10.12 -3.78 24.29
C GLN A 31 -11.07 -2.66 24.71
N ALA A 32 -11.29 -1.65 23.86
CA ALA A 32 -12.25 -0.59 24.15
C ALA A 32 -13.70 -1.11 24.22
N ILE A 33 -14.09 -2.02 23.32
CA ILE A 33 -15.41 -2.66 23.34
C ILE A 33 -15.56 -3.53 24.60
N LEU A 34 -14.55 -4.36 24.91
CA LEU A 34 -14.54 -5.25 26.06
C LEU A 34 -14.73 -4.49 27.37
N LEU A 35 -13.90 -3.47 27.63
CA LEU A 35 -13.96 -2.68 28.86
C LEU A 35 -15.31 -1.95 28.99
N ALA A 36 -15.84 -1.44 27.88
CA ALA A 36 -17.14 -0.78 27.89
C ALA A 36 -18.30 -1.78 28.13
N LYS A 37 -18.22 -3.02 27.61
CA LYS A 37 -19.17 -4.11 27.93
C LYS A 37 -19.08 -4.56 29.39
N GLN A 38 -17.89 -4.51 29.99
CA GLN A 38 -17.68 -4.78 31.42
C GLN A 38 -18.19 -3.64 32.33
N GLY A 39 -18.81 -2.60 31.77
CA GLY A 39 -19.46 -1.54 32.55
C GLY A 39 -18.57 -0.35 32.90
N MET A 40 -17.30 -0.36 32.45
CA MET A 40 -16.38 0.75 32.63
C MET A 40 -16.92 2.01 31.93
N SER A 41 -16.82 3.17 32.59
CA SER A 41 -17.31 4.42 32.01
C SER A 41 -16.47 4.84 30.80
N ASN A 42 -17.10 5.58 29.86
CA ASN A 42 -16.41 6.06 28.67
C ASN A 42 -15.10 6.84 28.99
N LYS A 43 -15.08 7.59 30.11
CA LYS A 43 -13.91 8.35 30.55
C LYS A 43 -12.80 7.44 31.08
N GLU A 44 -13.16 6.40 31.84
CA GLU A 44 -12.20 5.41 32.35
C GLU A 44 -11.58 4.61 31.22
N VAL A 45 -12.38 4.16 30.24
CA VAL A 45 -11.84 3.45 29.05
C VAL A 45 -10.87 4.34 28.26
N GLN A 46 -11.22 5.62 28.05
CA GLN A 46 -10.36 6.59 27.37
C GLN A 46 -9.03 6.77 28.11
N LYS A 47 -9.07 6.89 29.44
CA LYS A 47 -7.88 7.04 30.28
C LYS A 47 -7.04 5.76 30.31
N ALA A 48 -7.66 4.60 30.45
CA ALA A 48 -6.99 3.31 30.53
C ALA A 48 -6.26 2.94 29.23
N LEU A 49 -6.87 3.26 28.09
CA LEU A 49 -6.32 2.94 26.77
C LEU A 49 -5.55 4.10 26.11
N LEU A 50 -5.47 5.27 26.76
CA LEU A 50 -4.86 6.49 26.23
C LEU A 50 -5.42 6.89 24.85
N ILE A 51 -6.74 6.79 24.68
CA ILE A 51 -7.44 7.09 23.42
C ILE A 51 -8.29 8.36 23.54
N SER A 52 -8.47 9.06 22.42
CA SER A 52 -9.33 10.24 22.39
C SER A 52 -10.81 9.87 22.51
N ARG A 53 -11.61 10.82 22.99
CA ARG A 53 -13.08 10.71 23.01
C ARG A 53 -13.64 10.32 21.64
N HIS A 54 -13.16 10.97 20.58
CA HIS A 54 -13.60 10.71 19.21
C HIS A 54 -13.30 9.28 18.77
N ALA A 55 -12.10 8.76 19.05
CA ALA A 55 -11.72 7.39 18.71
C ALA A 55 -12.64 6.37 19.40
N PHE A 56 -12.88 6.54 20.71
CA PHE A 56 -13.78 5.70 21.48
C PHE A 56 -15.17 5.63 20.84
N TYR A 57 -15.85 6.76 20.61
CA TYR A 57 -17.19 6.76 20.02
C TYR A 57 -17.20 6.17 18.62
N THR A 58 -16.21 6.49 17.78
CA THR A 58 -16.10 5.94 16.43
C THR A 58 -16.06 4.41 16.45
N TRP A 59 -15.31 3.82 17.39
CA TRP A 59 -15.18 2.37 17.50
C TRP A 59 -16.45 1.71 18.02
N ILE A 60 -17.11 2.31 19.02
CA ILE A 60 -18.39 1.79 19.51
C ILE A 60 -19.45 1.87 18.40
N HIS A 61 -19.52 2.97 17.64
CA HIS A 61 -20.45 3.08 16.51
C HIS A 61 -20.17 2.04 15.42
N LYS A 62 -18.90 1.83 15.04
CA LYS A 62 -18.52 0.79 14.08
C LYS A 62 -18.90 -0.61 14.56
N TYR A 63 -18.62 -0.92 15.82
CA TYR A 63 -18.99 -2.20 16.40
C TYR A 63 -20.50 -2.37 16.43
N ASN A 64 -21.26 -1.34 16.81
CA ASN A 64 -22.72 -1.40 16.81
C ASN A 64 -23.29 -1.59 15.40
N ASP A 65 -22.69 -0.99 14.37
CA ASP A 65 -23.14 -1.07 12.98
C ASP A 65 -22.96 -2.46 12.35
N GLY A 66 -21.91 -3.21 12.71
CA GLY A 66 -21.67 -4.52 12.09
C GLY A 66 -20.60 -5.37 12.76
N GLY A 67 -20.53 -5.32 14.09
CA GLY A 67 -19.70 -6.20 14.91
C GLY A 67 -18.21 -6.11 14.63
N LEU A 68 -17.53 -7.25 14.74
CA LEU A 68 -16.08 -7.37 14.58
C LEU A 68 -15.62 -7.04 13.16
N GLU A 69 -16.40 -7.40 12.14
CA GLU A 69 -16.06 -7.13 10.75
C GLU A 69 -15.96 -5.62 10.49
N ARG A 70 -16.98 -4.84 10.89
CA ARG A 70 -16.95 -3.37 10.79
C ARG A 70 -15.90 -2.72 11.68
N LEU A 71 -15.59 -3.34 12.82
CA LEU A 71 -14.53 -2.86 13.71
C LEU A 71 -13.13 -3.08 13.13
N LYS A 72 -12.95 -4.17 12.38
CA LYS A 72 -11.70 -4.53 11.69
C LYS A 72 -11.48 -3.68 10.44
N GLU A 73 -12.57 -3.26 9.77
CA GLU A 73 -12.49 -2.39 8.62
C GLU A 73 -11.59 -1.18 8.86
N TYR A 74 -10.65 -1.02 7.95
CA TYR A 74 -9.72 0.07 7.96
C TYR A 74 -9.69 0.73 6.58
N ASN A 75 -10.38 1.85 6.50
CA ASN A 75 -10.46 2.65 5.28
C ASN A 75 -9.12 3.36 5.08
N ARG A 76 -8.19 2.71 4.37
CA ARG A 76 -6.99 3.32 3.81
C ARG A 76 -7.16 3.49 2.32
N GLY A 77 -6.63 4.60 1.79
CA GLY A 77 -6.61 4.89 0.37
C GLY A 77 -7.59 5.98 -0.02
N ARG A 78 -7.48 6.44 -1.27
CA ARG A 78 -8.47 7.35 -1.86
C ARG A 78 -9.81 6.64 -1.96
N LYS A 79 -10.92 7.35 -1.76
CA LYS A 79 -12.29 6.80 -1.93
C LYS A 79 -12.49 6.17 -3.31
N GLU A 80 -11.84 6.74 -4.33
CA GLU A 80 -11.87 6.28 -5.72
C GLU A 80 -10.89 5.12 -6.01
N GLY A 81 -10.10 4.69 -5.01
CA GLY A 81 -9.01 3.75 -5.20
C GLY A 81 -7.78 4.37 -5.87
N ASN A 82 -6.77 3.54 -6.13
CA ASN A 82 -5.64 3.95 -6.97
C ASN A 82 -6.05 3.87 -8.45
N PRO A 83 -5.65 4.85 -9.29
CA PRO A 83 -5.88 4.76 -10.74
C PRO A 83 -5.37 3.42 -11.28
N LYS A 84 -6.26 2.70 -11.96
CA LYS A 84 -5.92 1.46 -12.65
C LYS A 84 -5.57 1.81 -14.09
N TYR A 85 -4.41 1.34 -14.53
CA TYR A 85 -3.93 1.48 -15.90
C TYR A 85 -3.94 0.09 -16.53
N ASP A 86 -4.43 -0.01 -17.76
CA ASP A 86 -4.37 -1.26 -18.53
C ASP A 86 -2.91 -1.67 -18.72
N ALA A 87 -2.64 -2.97 -18.56
CA ALA A 87 -1.32 -3.54 -18.80
C ALA A 87 -0.86 -3.34 -20.25
N LYS A 88 -1.79 -3.30 -21.21
CA LYS A 88 -1.51 -3.08 -22.64
C LYS A 88 -0.75 -1.78 -22.90
N ILE A 89 -1.10 -0.71 -22.17
CA ILE A 89 -0.44 0.60 -22.28
C ILE A 89 1.06 0.49 -22.02
N PHE A 90 1.46 -0.33 -21.04
CA PHE A 90 2.88 -0.51 -20.70
C PHE A 90 3.58 -1.51 -21.61
N ALA A 91 2.86 -2.50 -22.17
CA ALA A 91 3.45 -3.45 -23.11
C ALA A 91 4.03 -2.75 -24.34
N GLU A 92 3.32 -1.78 -24.91
CA GLU A 92 3.81 -0.99 -26.05
C GLU A 92 5.02 -0.12 -25.69
N VAL A 93 5.07 0.39 -24.45
CA VAL A 93 6.25 1.11 -23.94
C VAL A 93 7.43 0.13 -23.89
N PHE A 94 7.23 -1.06 -23.35
CA PHE A 94 8.26 -2.09 -23.22
C PHE A 94 8.80 -2.56 -24.56
N GLU A 95 7.94 -2.80 -25.56
CA GLU A 95 8.37 -3.11 -26.94
C GLU A 95 9.31 -2.03 -27.50
N LYS A 96 9.02 -0.75 -27.24
CA LYS A 96 9.87 0.36 -27.66
C LYS A 96 11.17 0.48 -26.87
N LEU A 97 11.17 0.13 -25.57
CA LEU A 97 12.42 0.02 -24.81
C LEU A 97 13.30 -1.12 -25.32
N ASP A 98 12.70 -2.26 -25.68
CA ASP A 98 13.41 -3.47 -26.13
C ASP A 98 14.03 -3.29 -27.53
N ALA A 99 13.37 -2.52 -28.40
CA ALA A 99 13.93 -2.17 -29.71
C ALA A 99 15.25 -1.38 -29.59
N MET A 100 15.47 -0.64 -28.49
CA MET A 100 16.65 0.19 -28.24
C MET A 100 16.97 1.20 -29.36
N ASP A 101 16.00 1.57 -30.19
CA ASP A 101 16.17 2.50 -31.33
C ASP A 101 16.57 3.92 -30.90
N GLU A 102 16.20 4.32 -29.68
CA GLU A 102 16.48 5.65 -29.15
C GLU A 102 16.68 5.68 -27.63
N TYR A 103 17.14 6.83 -27.13
CA TYR A 103 17.22 7.09 -25.69
C TYR A 103 15.82 7.30 -25.10
N TRP A 104 15.47 6.48 -24.11
CA TRP A 104 14.21 6.55 -23.38
C TRP A 104 14.38 7.12 -21.98
N SER A 105 13.61 8.17 -21.68
CA SER A 105 13.42 8.73 -20.34
C SER A 105 11.98 8.50 -19.87
N ILE A 106 11.74 8.53 -18.56
CA ILE A 106 10.37 8.42 -18.02
C ILE A 106 9.42 9.47 -18.62
N PRO A 107 9.80 10.76 -18.79
CA PRO A 107 8.96 11.74 -19.46
C PRO A 107 8.64 11.38 -20.93
N LYS A 108 9.59 10.82 -21.68
CA LYS A 108 9.33 10.34 -23.05
C LYS A 108 8.31 9.20 -23.05
N MET A 109 8.43 8.26 -22.12
CA MET A 109 7.46 7.16 -21.97
C MET A 109 6.06 7.67 -21.61
N GLN A 110 5.98 8.67 -20.73
CA GLN A 110 4.70 9.33 -20.41
C GLN A 110 4.09 9.99 -21.64
N LYS A 111 4.90 10.71 -22.43
CA LYS A 111 4.45 11.38 -23.67
C LYS A 111 3.92 10.36 -24.69
N LEU A 112 4.64 9.25 -24.89
CA LEU A 112 4.20 8.17 -25.78
C LEU A 112 2.83 7.61 -25.36
N VAL A 113 2.64 7.38 -24.07
CA VAL A 113 1.36 6.89 -23.53
C VAL A 113 0.24 7.93 -23.67
N GLU A 114 0.54 9.20 -23.44
CA GLU A 114 -0.42 10.30 -23.60
C GLU A 114 -0.84 10.45 -25.07
N GLU A 115 0.10 10.40 -26.01
CA GLU A 115 -0.16 10.53 -27.45
C GLU A 115 -0.99 9.36 -28.00
N LYS A 116 -0.71 8.13 -27.55
CA LYS A 116 -1.37 6.93 -28.07
C LYS A 116 -2.71 6.61 -27.40
N HIS A 117 -2.77 6.79 -26.08
CA HIS A 117 -3.89 6.33 -25.26
C HIS A 117 -4.68 7.49 -24.63
N GLY A 118 -4.23 8.74 -24.76
CA GLY A 118 -4.88 9.90 -24.15
C GLY A 118 -4.82 9.93 -22.61
N ILE A 119 -3.96 9.09 -22.01
CA ILE A 119 -3.91 8.87 -20.56
C ILE A 119 -2.65 9.51 -19.97
N LYS A 120 -2.84 10.41 -19.01
CA LYS A 120 -1.74 11.00 -18.21
C LYS A 120 -1.36 10.08 -17.06
N VAL A 121 -0.28 9.31 -17.25
CA VAL A 121 0.30 8.46 -16.19
C VAL A 121 1.26 9.31 -15.34
N PRO A 122 1.15 9.34 -13.99
CA PRO A 122 2.12 10.00 -13.13
C PRO A 122 3.53 9.42 -13.27
N TYR A 123 4.54 10.29 -13.08
CA TYR A 123 5.95 9.91 -13.22
C TYR A 123 6.31 8.69 -12.38
N GLU A 124 5.96 8.70 -11.09
CA GLU A 124 6.31 7.60 -10.18
C GLU A 124 5.60 6.30 -10.55
N THR A 125 4.37 6.37 -11.09
CA THR A 125 3.68 5.19 -11.59
C THR A 125 4.41 4.59 -12.79
N MET A 126 4.81 5.42 -13.75
CA MET A 126 5.58 4.98 -14.92
C MET A 126 6.92 4.37 -14.50
N ARG A 127 7.70 5.08 -13.67
CA ARG A 127 8.98 4.61 -13.14
C ARG A 127 8.86 3.27 -12.40
N MET A 128 7.84 3.12 -11.54
CA MET A 128 7.61 1.88 -10.80
C MET A 128 7.23 0.72 -11.72
N ARG A 129 6.46 0.98 -12.79
CA ARG A 129 6.08 -0.04 -13.78
C ARG A 129 7.30 -0.54 -14.55
N VAL A 130 8.12 0.39 -15.05
CA VAL A 130 9.39 0.09 -15.74
C VAL A 130 10.34 -0.70 -14.85
N LYS A 131 10.54 -0.26 -13.60
CA LYS A 131 11.39 -0.97 -12.64
C LYS A 131 10.87 -2.39 -12.35
N ARG A 132 9.56 -2.58 -12.19
CA ARG A 132 8.95 -3.90 -11.94
C ARG A 132 9.05 -4.83 -13.14
N ALA A 133 9.11 -4.29 -14.36
CA ALA A 133 9.34 -5.05 -15.58
C ALA A 133 10.82 -5.46 -15.75
N GLY A 134 11.71 -5.10 -14.82
CA GLY A 134 13.11 -5.56 -14.81
C GLY A 134 14.08 -4.62 -15.53
N TYR A 135 13.60 -3.51 -16.10
CA TYR A 135 14.47 -2.53 -16.75
C TYR A 135 15.38 -1.83 -15.74
N SER A 136 16.62 -1.59 -16.17
CA SER A 136 17.62 -0.86 -15.39
C SER A 136 17.94 0.48 -16.04
N TYR A 137 18.32 1.45 -15.22
CA TYR A 137 18.74 2.75 -15.70
C TYR A 137 20.14 2.67 -16.31
N LYS A 138 20.26 3.01 -17.59
CA LYS A 138 21.57 3.10 -18.27
C LYS A 138 22.21 4.44 -17.93
N SER A 139 23.27 4.41 -17.13
CA SER A 139 24.06 5.59 -16.78
C SER A 139 25.08 5.95 -17.88
N ASN A 140 25.42 7.23 -18.04
CA ASN A 140 26.48 7.72 -18.93
C ASN A 140 27.91 7.33 -18.51
N ARG A 141 28.07 6.31 -17.67
CA ARG A 141 29.39 5.88 -17.24
C ARG A 141 30.09 5.16 -18.40
N PRO A 142 31.36 5.49 -18.69
CA PRO A 142 32.09 4.89 -19.80
C PRO A 142 32.34 3.39 -19.60
N SER A 143 32.32 2.90 -18.36
CA SER A 143 32.36 1.47 -18.06
C SER A 143 31.46 1.10 -16.86
N PRO A 144 30.87 -0.11 -16.85
CA PRO A 144 30.13 -0.60 -15.68
C PRO A 144 31.06 -0.82 -14.49
N TYR A 145 30.68 -0.29 -13.32
CA TYR A 145 31.48 -0.43 -12.08
C TYR A 145 31.70 -1.90 -11.65
N LYS A 146 30.76 -2.80 -12.00
CA LYS A 146 30.84 -4.25 -11.76
C LYS A 146 31.11 -5.05 -13.03
N GLY A 147 31.51 -4.40 -14.13
CA GLY A 147 31.79 -5.09 -15.37
C GLY A 147 33.05 -5.93 -15.22
N ASP A 148 32.99 -7.19 -15.63
CA ASP A 148 34.15 -8.08 -15.68
C ASP A 148 35.18 -7.50 -16.67
N LYS A 149 36.40 -7.25 -16.19
CA LYS A 149 37.47 -6.65 -16.98
C LYS A 149 38.03 -7.64 -18.01
N GLU A 150 38.02 -8.93 -17.71
CA GLU A 150 38.55 -9.98 -18.58
C GLU A 150 37.63 -10.18 -19.78
N LEU A 151 36.33 -10.33 -19.54
CA LEU A 151 35.32 -10.42 -20.61
C LEU A 151 35.28 -9.17 -21.51
N GLN A 152 35.51 -7.98 -20.94
CA GLN A 152 35.62 -6.74 -21.72
C GLN A 152 36.87 -6.72 -22.62
N ALA A 153 37.99 -7.24 -22.14
CA ALA A 153 39.22 -7.33 -22.91
C ALA A 153 39.11 -8.35 -24.05
N GLU A 154 38.49 -9.50 -23.80
CA GLU A 154 38.20 -10.50 -24.84
C GLU A 154 37.26 -9.98 -25.93
N PHE A 155 36.18 -9.30 -25.53
CA PHE A 155 35.24 -8.69 -26.49
C PHE A 155 35.96 -7.65 -27.38
N LYS A 156 36.83 -6.82 -26.81
CA LYS A 156 37.61 -5.84 -27.58
C LYS A 156 38.61 -6.47 -28.54
N LYS A 157 39.17 -7.64 -28.21
CA LYS A 157 40.08 -8.38 -29.10
C LYS A 157 39.37 -9.09 -30.25
N LYS A 158 38.10 -9.48 -30.08
CA LYS A 158 37.28 -10.14 -31.13
C LYS A 158 36.70 -9.18 -32.17
N GLN A 159 36.75 -7.87 -31.93
CA GLN A 159 36.19 -6.83 -32.80
C GLN A 159 37.25 -6.12 -33.67
N LEU A 160 38.50 -6.60 -33.64
CA LEU A 160 39.62 -6.21 -34.52
C LEU A 160 39.97 -7.39 -35.42
#